data_AF-A0A7V9DH18-F1
#
_entry.id   AF-A0A7V9DH18-F1
#
_cell.length_a   1.000
_cell.length_b   1.000
_cell.length_c   1.000
_cell.angle_alpha   90.00
_cell.angle_beta   90.00
_cell.angle_gamma   90.00
#
_symmetry.space_group_name_H-M   'P 1'
#
loop_
_entity.id
_entity.type
_entity.pdbx_description
1 polymer ?
#
loop_
_entity_poly.entity_id
_entity_poly.type
_entity_poly.pdbx_seq_one_letter_code
_entity_poly.pdbx_strand_id
1 'polypeptide(L)' 'MVGRPAPRQDGLQRARGEARYTADIVLPGMLHAAVLRSPHASARVRSLDLGPALALIGTHDAISFRDFDVFTD' A
#
# COMPACT_ATOMS: atom_id res chain seq x y z
N MET A 1 -3.24 0.73 -37.59
CA MET A 1 -4.03 0.18 -38.71
C MET A 1 -5.15 -0.67 -38.12
N VAL A 2 -6.40 -0.33 -38.42
CA VAL A 2 -7.57 -1.06 -37.88
C VAL A 2 -7.71 -2.39 -38.63
N GLY A 3 -7.98 -3.47 -37.90
CA GLY A 3 -8.26 -4.80 -38.47
C GLY A 3 -7.04 -5.65 -38.83
N ARG A 4 -5.81 -5.22 -38.55
CA ARG A 4 -4.60 -6.05 -38.75
C ARG A 4 -3.96 -6.44 -37.42
N PRO A 5 -3.40 -7.66 -37.28
CA PRO A 5 -2.58 -8.02 -36.13
C PRO A 5 -1.42 -7.03 -35.98
N ALA A 6 -1.22 -6.53 -34.77
CA ALA A 6 -0.11 -5.66 -34.41
C ALA A 6 0.52 -6.17 -33.11
N PRO A 7 1.86 -6.17 -33.00
CA PRO A 7 2.51 -6.50 -31.74
C PRO A 7 2.13 -5.47 -30.68
N ARG A 8 1.91 -5.96 -29.48
CA ARG A 8 1.62 -5.10 -28.32
C ARG A 8 2.88 -4.29 -27.98
N GLN A 9 2.74 -2.96 -27.85
CA GLN A 9 3.87 -2.05 -27.66
C GLN A 9 4.73 -2.39 -26.42
N ASP A 10 4.08 -2.67 -25.29
CA ASP A 10 4.72 -3.08 -24.02
C ASP A 10 4.91 -4.60 -23.90
N GLY A 11 4.58 -5.38 -24.94
CA GLY A 11 4.53 -6.83 -24.88
C GLY A 11 5.89 -7.48 -24.61
N LEU A 12 6.93 -7.04 -25.32
CA LEU A 12 8.29 -7.57 -25.13
C LEU A 12 8.85 -7.23 -23.75
N GLN A 13 8.67 -5.99 -23.30
CA GLN A 13 9.16 -5.52 -22.01
C GLN A 13 8.52 -6.31 -20.85
N ARG A 14 7.21 -6.56 -20.93
CA ARG A 14 6.52 -7.41 -19.94
C ARG A 14 6.98 -8.87 -19.99
N ALA A 15 7.12 -9.44 -21.19
CA ALA A 15 7.50 -10.84 -21.37
C ALA A 15 8.94 -11.13 -20.87
N ARG A 16 9.81 -10.12 -20.87
CA ARG A 16 11.21 -10.23 -20.42
C ARG A 16 11.43 -9.85 -18.95
N GLY A 17 10.38 -9.42 -18.24
CA GLY A 17 10.52 -8.91 -16.87
C GLY A 17 11.22 -7.54 -16.78
N GLU A 18 11.29 -6.80 -17.89
CA GLU A 18 11.90 -5.47 -17.96
C GLU A 18 10.89 -4.35 -17.60
N ALA A 19 9.61 -4.70 -17.49
CA ALA A 19 8.57 -3.75 -17.11
C ALA A 19 8.65 -3.49 -15.61
N ARG A 20 8.80 -2.21 -15.23
CA ARG A 20 8.84 -1.81 -13.82
C ARG A 20 7.44 -1.48 -13.32
N TYR A 21 7.07 -2.08 -12.21
CA TYR A 21 5.84 -1.84 -11.48
C TYR A 21 6.13 -1.14 -10.15
N THR A 22 5.09 -0.70 -9.45
CA THR A 22 5.22 0.00 -8.16
C THR A 22 6.02 -0.80 -7.13
N ALA A 23 5.89 -2.14 -7.16
CA ALA A 23 6.64 -3.03 -6.27
C ALA A 23 8.15 -3.13 -6.60
N ASP A 24 8.57 -2.75 -7.81
CA ASP A 24 9.97 -2.78 -8.26
C ASP A 24 10.70 -1.46 -7.96
N ILE A 25 10.02 -0.49 -7.35
CA ILE A 25 10.59 0.80 -7.00
C ILE A 25 11.27 0.70 -5.64
N VAL A 26 12.54 1.12 -5.58
CA VAL A 26 13.30 1.28 -4.35
C VAL A 26 13.82 2.71 -4.30
N LEU A 27 13.51 3.43 -3.22
CA LEU A 27 13.96 4.80 -2.98
C LEU A 27 14.87 4.86 -1.74
N PRO A 28 15.88 5.73 -1.70
CA PRO A 28 16.64 5.98 -0.49
C PRO A 28 15.71 6.38 0.68
N GLY A 29 15.81 5.69 1.81
CA GLY A 29 14.98 5.97 2.99
C GLY A 29 13.53 5.47 2.90
N MET A 30 13.18 4.62 1.93
CA MET A 30 11.83 4.09 1.78
C MET A 30 11.36 3.31 3.02
N LEU A 31 10.27 3.79 3.63
CA LEU A 31 9.55 3.08 4.69
C LEU A 31 8.57 2.06 4.10
N HIS A 32 8.25 1.04 4.89
CA HIS A 32 7.21 0.07 4.56
C HIS A 32 6.03 0.24 5.51
N ALA A 33 4.82 0.02 5.01
CA ALA A 33 3.59 0.11 5.80
C ALA A 33 2.86 -1.23 5.84
N ALA A 34 2.19 -1.50 6.95
CA ALA A 34 1.26 -2.63 7.11
C ALA A 34 -0.07 -2.10 7.65
N VAL A 35 -1.17 -2.73 7.22
CA VAL A 35 -2.53 -2.30 7.60
C VAL A 35 -3.17 -3.37 8.46
N LEU A 36 -3.48 -3.03 9.70
CA LEU A 36 -4.36 -3.83 10.56
C LEU A 36 -5.81 -3.65 10.09
N ARG A 37 -6.47 -4.76 9.74
CA ARG A 37 -7.86 -4.76 9.27
C ARG A 37 -8.80 -5.35 10.33
N SER A 38 -10.07 -4.94 10.27
CA SER A 38 -11.11 -5.50 11.14
C SER A 38 -11.23 -7.02 10.93
N PRO A 39 -11.23 -7.83 12.00
CA PRO A 39 -11.56 -9.24 11.92
C PRO A 39 -13.08 -9.50 11.91
N HIS A 40 -13.89 -8.44 12.09
CA HIS A 40 -15.35 -8.51 12.15
C HIS A 40 -15.97 -7.86 10.92
N ALA A 41 -17.01 -8.49 10.36
CA ALA A 41 -17.76 -7.95 9.23
C ALA A 41 -18.51 -6.65 9.58
N SER A 42 -19.00 -6.52 10.82
CA SER A 42 -19.64 -5.31 11.34
C SER A 42 -19.42 -5.22 12.85
N ALA A 43 -18.74 -4.15 13.28
CA ALA A 43 -18.46 -3.87 14.69
C ALA A 43 -18.16 -2.38 14.89
N ARG A 44 -18.29 -1.92 16.13
CA ARG A 44 -17.81 -0.59 16.56
C ARG A 44 -16.46 -0.73 17.24
N VAL A 45 -15.47 0.05 16.81
CA VAL A 45 -14.18 0.16 17.50
C VAL A 45 -14.42 0.88 18.83
N ARG A 46 -14.28 0.18 19.96
CA ARG A 46 -14.43 0.76 21.31
C ARG A 46 -13.12 1.38 21.80
N SER A 47 -12.01 0.71 21.52
CA SER A 47 -10.66 1.14 21.88
C SER A 47 -9.66 0.60 20.85
N LEU A 48 -8.52 1.29 20.75
CA LEU A 48 -7.37 0.89 19.96
C LEU A 48 -6.14 1.38 20.73
N ASP A 49 -5.17 0.51 20.92
CA ASP A 49 -3.88 0.82 21.53
C ASP A 49 -2.77 0.57 20.51
N LEU A 50 -2.00 1.62 20.20
CA LEU A 50 -0.88 1.57 19.26
C LEU A 50 0.48 1.44 19.97
N GLY A 51 0.51 1.53 21.31
CA GLY A 51 1.73 1.49 22.11
C GLY A 51 2.61 0.27 21.81
N PRO A 52 2.05 -0.96 21.72
CA PRO A 52 2.84 -2.13 21.36
C PRO A 52 3.52 -2.03 20.00
N ALA A 53 2.86 -1.43 18.99
CA ALA A 53 3.45 -1.27 17.67
C ALA A 53 4.59 -0.24 17.68
N LEU A 54 4.37 0.89 18.37
CA LEU A 54 5.36 1.96 18.54
C LEU A 54 6.60 1.51 19.33
N ALA A 55 6.47 0.52 20.21
CA ALA A 55 7.58 0.00 21.00
C ALA A 55 8.50 -0.97 20.22
N LEU A 56 8.12 -1.42 19.02
CA LEU A 56 8.93 -2.34 18.23
C LEU A 56 10.12 -1.61 17.58
N ILE A 57 11.31 -2.20 17.69
CA ILE A 57 12.51 -1.71 17.01
C ILE A 57 12.27 -1.74 15.49
N GLY A 58 12.49 -0.60 14.84
CA GLY A 58 12.29 -0.43 13.40
C GLY A 58 10.91 0.10 13.00
N THR A 59 9.97 0.21 13.93
CA THR A 59 8.74 0.97 13.69
C THR A 59 9.08 2.46 13.61
N HIS A 60 8.74 3.07 12.48
CA HIS A 60 8.82 4.53 12.35
C HIS A 60 7.60 5.20 12.99
N ASP A 61 6.40 4.66 12.76
CA ASP A 61 5.16 5.22 13.30
C ASP A 61 4.03 4.17 13.30
N ALA A 62 2.97 4.43 14.07
CA ALA A 62 1.71 3.71 14.04
C ALA A 62 0.56 4.72 14.12
N ILE A 63 -0.26 4.74 13.08
CA ILE A 63 -1.33 5.74 12.89
C ILE A 63 -2.71 5.09 12.88
N SER A 64 -3.72 5.84 13.31
CA SER A 64 -5.12 5.45 13.44
C SER A 64 -6.07 6.53 12.93
N PHE A 65 -7.37 6.22 12.98
CA PHE A 65 -8.43 7.20 12.68
C PHE A 65 -8.41 8.44 13.58
N ARG A 66 -7.70 8.41 14.73
CA ARG A 66 -7.59 9.54 15.65
C ARG A 66 -6.58 10.59 15.20
N ASP A 67 -5.74 10.25 14.23
CA ASP A 67 -4.63 11.10 13.77
C ASP A 67 -5.02 11.96 12.54
N PHE A 68 -6.26 11.84 12.09
CA PHE A 68 -6.79 12.58 10.96
C PHE A 68 -7.96 13.45 11.40
N ASP A 69 -7.98 14.69 10.93
CA ASP A 69 -9.20 15.49 10.93
C ASP A 69 -10.18 14.81 9.97
N VAL A 70 -11.32 14.36 10.51
CA VAL A 70 -12.37 13.78 9.69
C VAL A 70 -12.95 14.92 8.85
N PHE A 71 -12.67 14.93 7.54
CA PHE A 71 -13.36 15.78 6.59
C PHE A 71 -14.85 15.46 6.70
N THR A 72 -15.55 16.29 7.47
CA THR A 72 -16.99 16.27 7.61
C THR A 72 -17.47 17.51 6.87
N ASP A 73 -17.79 17.32 5.59
CA ASP A 73 -18.69 18.20 4.86
C ASP A 73 -20.14 17.75 5.14
#